data_AF-A0ABD5SVN2-F1
#
_entry.id   AF-A0ABD5SVN2-F1
#
_cell.length_a   1.000
_cell.length_b   1.000
_cell.length_c   1.000
_cell.angle_alpha   90.00
_cell.angle_beta   90.00
_cell.angle_gamma   90.00
#
_symmetry.space_group_name_H-M   'P 1'
#
loop_
_entity.id
_entity.type
_entity.pdbx_description
1 polymer ?
#
loop_
_entity_poly.entity_id
_entity_poly.type
_entity_poly.pdbx_seq_one_letter_code
_entity_poly.pdbx_strand_id
1 'polypeptide(L)'
;MVRQKLLTAVMVVALVATGMTASAGAVTGPSVETTTSISESTTVTVTNVVDGDTIDIEYQNGSTDTVRLLGVDTPETYGSVSPGEFEGVPDTQAGRECLQAAGENASAYATDQLAGQTVTLQFDSQADRRGDYGRLLAYVQVDGSNFNYDLVERGHARVYDSTFSQSDSFYSAESAAQSAERNAWSCRTPNDDGSGDDGSSGGDGSALTIDWVNAEASSLNDERVKITNTGSSSVDLDGFTLADEAGHSHTFAEFTLGAGDSVYIHTGSGTNDDDDRYMGYGTEIWNDDGDTATVQTAAGTTVDQFAY
;
A
#
# COMPACT_ATOMS: atom_id res chain seq x y z
N MET A 1 30.55 -59.23 19.23
CA MET A 1 31.45 -58.97 20.38
C MET A 1 31.16 -57.55 20.85
N VAL A 2 30.30 -57.38 21.86
CA VAL A 2 30.65 -57.29 23.29
C VAL A 2 31.37 -55.96 23.63
N ARG A 3 30.61 -55.08 24.31
CA ARG A 3 30.92 -54.26 25.53
C ARG A 3 32.22 -53.42 25.51
N GLN A 4 32.31 -52.22 26.09
CA GLN A 4 31.93 -51.79 27.45
C GLN A 4 32.29 -50.30 27.60
N LYS A 5 31.36 -49.39 27.89
CA LYS A 5 31.17 -48.64 29.17
C LYS A 5 32.37 -48.48 30.11
N LEU A 6 32.68 -47.22 30.47
CA LEU A 6 33.06 -46.71 31.81
C LEU A 6 32.63 -45.22 31.88
N LEU A 7 31.74 -44.73 32.77
CA LEU A 7 31.82 -44.55 34.25
C LEU A 7 32.99 -43.62 34.64
N THR A 8 32.94 -42.59 35.48
CA THR A 8 31.95 -41.90 36.35
C THR A 8 32.68 -40.68 36.92
N ALA A 9 32.03 -39.54 37.16
CA ALA A 9 32.42 -38.67 38.27
C ALA A 9 31.21 -37.86 38.75
N VAL A 10 30.60 -38.36 39.82
CA VAL A 10 29.65 -37.65 40.68
C VAL A 10 30.47 -36.85 41.68
N MET A 11 30.21 -35.55 41.80
CA MET A 11 30.61 -34.78 42.98
C MET A 11 29.37 -34.09 43.54
N VAL A 12 28.88 -34.64 44.65
CA VAL A 12 27.84 -34.06 45.50
C VAL A 12 28.52 -33.06 46.42
N VAL A 13 28.12 -31.79 46.35
CA VAL A 13 28.35 -30.83 47.43
C VAL A 13 26.99 -30.43 47.96
N ALA A 14 26.67 -30.91 49.15
CA ALA A 14 25.54 -30.45 49.94
C ALA A 14 25.95 -29.16 50.67
N LEU A 15 25.27 -28.05 50.38
CA LEU A 15 25.24 -26.89 51.27
C LEU A 15 23.77 -26.63 51.62
N VAL A 16 23.42 -26.89 52.88
CA VAL A 16 22.14 -26.49 53.46
C VAL A 16 22.29 -25.02 53.86
N ALA A 17 21.52 -24.14 53.22
CA ALA A 17 21.27 -22.79 53.72
C ALA A 17 19.75 -22.56 53.77
N THR A 18 19.31 -22.25 54.98
CA THR A 18 18.00 -21.87 55.48
C THR A 18 17.19 -20.94 54.59
N GLY A 19 15.88 -21.16 54.56
CA GLY A 19 14.93 -20.44 53.72
C GLY A 19 14.73 -18.96 54.06
N MET A 20 14.34 -18.24 53.02
CA MET A 20 13.50 -17.04 53.05
C MET A 20 12.59 -17.15 51.83
N THR A 21 11.29 -17.30 52.07
CA THR A 21 10.26 -17.25 51.04
C THR A 21 10.13 -15.83 50.51
N ALA A 22 10.59 -15.57 49.29
CA ALA A 22 10.18 -14.42 48.51
C ALA A 22 9.27 -14.92 47.38
N SER A 23 7.96 -14.77 47.56
CA SER A 23 7.01 -14.85 46.47
C SER A 23 7.23 -13.64 45.56
N ALA A 24 8.03 -13.83 44.51
CA ALA A 24 8.03 -12.90 43.38
C ALA A 24 6.87 -13.33 42.47
N GLY A 25 5.76 -12.61 42.56
CA GLY A 25 4.71 -12.69 41.56
C GLY A 25 5.31 -12.32 40.21
N ALA A 26 5.45 -13.30 39.33
CA ALA A 26 5.73 -13.03 37.93
C ALA A 26 4.50 -12.33 37.35
N VAL A 27 4.60 -11.02 37.15
CA VAL A 27 3.65 -10.27 36.33
C VAL A 27 3.84 -10.78 34.91
N THR A 28 2.94 -11.64 34.47
CA THR A 28 2.78 -12.02 33.07
C THR A 28 2.29 -10.77 32.33
N GLY A 29 3.21 -10.01 31.76
CA GLY A 29 2.84 -9.03 30.73
C GLY A 29 2.24 -9.75 29.53
N PRO A 30 1.31 -9.13 28.79
CA PRO A 30 0.82 -9.72 27.56
C PRO A 30 2.00 -9.92 26.61
N SER A 31 2.17 -11.15 26.13
CA SER A 31 3.05 -11.42 25.00
C SER A 31 2.45 -10.70 23.81
N VAL A 32 3.12 -9.67 23.31
CA VAL A 32 2.81 -9.09 22.00
C VAL A 32 3.15 -10.17 20.99
N GLU A 33 2.14 -10.92 20.56
CA GLU A 33 2.29 -11.78 19.39
C GLU A 33 2.45 -10.84 18.20
N THR A 34 3.68 -10.76 17.68
CA THR A 34 3.93 -10.23 16.35
C THR A 34 3.16 -11.10 15.37
N THR A 35 1.95 -10.68 15.01
CA THR A 35 1.12 -11.33 14.00
C THR A 35 1.91 -11.36 12.71
N THR A 36 2.45 -12.53 12.37
CA THR A 36 3.05 -12.78 11.07
C THR A 36 1.89 -12.92 10.09
N SER A 37 1.51 -11.82 9.45
CA SER A 37 0.31 -11.73 8.58
C SER A 37 0.41 -12.57 7.30
N ILE A 38 1.57 -13.15 7.00
CA ILE A 38 1.79 -14.09 5.89
C ILE A 38 1.85 -15.51 6.46
N SER A 39 0.75 -16.24 6.35
CA SER A 39 0.55 -17.46 7.13
C SER A 39 1.14 -18.73 6.49
N GLU A 40 1.28 -18.77 5.16
CA GLU A 40 1.75 -19.94 4.42
C GLU A 40 2.47 -19.57 3.12
N SER A 41 3.40 -20.41 2.67
CA SER A 41 4.05 -20.26 1.36
C SER A 41 4.26 -21.61 0.66
N THR A 42 4.20 -21.63 -0.67
CA THR A 42 4.47 -22.84 -1.47
C THR A 42 5.25 -22.51 -2.74
N THR A 43 6.17 -23.39 -3.12
CA THR A 43 6.94 -23.26 -4.36
C THR A 43 6.22 -23.93 -5.52
N VAL A 44 6.13 -23.24 -6.65
CA VAL A 44 5.44 -23.68 -7.87
C VAL A 44 6.26 -23.31 -9.11
N THR A 45 5.98 -23.96 -10.23
CA THR A 45 6.49 -23.56 -11.54
C THR A 45 5.40 -22.77 -12.27
N VAL A 46 5.75 -21.60 -12.81
CA VAL A 46 4.84 -20.84 -13.68
C VAL A 46 4.85 -21.47 -15.07
N THR A 47 3.71 -22.00 -15.49
CA THR A 47 3.57 -22.71 -16.78
C THR A 47 3.06 -21.82 -17.89
N ASN A 48 2.30 -20.77 -17.54
CA ASN A 48 1.79 -19.79 -18.48
C ASN A 48 1.55 -18.45 -17.77
N VAL A 49 1.76 -17.35 -18.49
CA VAL A 49 1.38 -16.00 -18.06
C VAL A 49 0.18 -15.61 -18.92
N VAL A 50 -0.98 -15.47 -18.29
CA VAL A 50 -2.26 -15.20 -18.98
C VAL A 50 -2.31 -13.73 -19.40
N ASP A 51 -1.98 -12.85 -18.45
CA ASP A 51 -1.86 -11.40 -18.60
C ASP A 51 -0.92 -10.85 -17.50
N GLY A 52 -0.93 -9.53 -17.26
CA GLY A 52 -0.03 -8.88 -16.32
C GLY A 52 -0.22 -9.23 -14.84
N ASP A 53 -1.40 -9.74 -14.44
CA ASP A 53 -1.73 -10.07 -13.06
C ASP A 53 -2.31 -11.48 -12.86
N THR A 54 -2.35 -12.30 -13.91
CA THR A 54 -2.87 -13.66 -13.87
C THR A 54 -1.88 -14.65 -14.47
N ILE A 55 -1.57 -15.72 -13.71
CA ILE A 55 -0.65 -16.78 -14.12
C ILE A 55 -1.25 -18.17 -13.90
N ASP A 56 -0.86 -19.13 -14.74
CA ASP A 56 -1.10 -20.55 -14.48
C ASP A 56 0.16 -21.20 -13.91
N ILE A 57 -0.02 -22.08 -12.94
CA ILE A 57 1.06 -22.72 -12.21
C ILE A 57 0.91 -24.24 -12.17
N GLU A 58 2.03 -24.92 -11.93
CA GLU A 58 2.09 -26.35 -11.65
C GLU A 58 2.81 -26.58 -10.30
N TYR A 59 2.18 -27.36 -9.44
CA TYR A 59 2.75 -27.83 -8.17
C TYR A 59 3.68 -29.04 -8.39
N GLN A 60 4.55 -29.33 -7.43
CA GLN A 60 5.48 -30.48 -7.51
C GLN A 60 4.80 -31.85 -7.70
N ASN A 61 3.53 -31.99 -7.29
CA ASN A 61 2.74 -33.20 -7.48
C ASN A 61 2.10 -33.32 -8.88
N GLY A 62 2.32 -32.34 -9.77
CA GLY A 62 1.76 -32.26 -11.11
C GLY A 62 0.34 -31.72 -11.22
N SER A 63 -0.29 -31.29 -10.11
CA SER A 63 -1.56 -30.55 -10.20
C SER A 63 -1.33 -29.10 -10.62
N THR A 64 -2.32 -28.50 -11.28
CA THR A 64 -2.25 -27.13 -11.79
C THR A 64 -3.30 -26.23 -11.13
N ASP A 65 -3.09 -24.92 -11.16
CA ASP A 65 -4.02 -23.89 -10.68
C ASP A 65 -3.83 -22.60 -11.46
N THR A 66 -4.82 -21.69 -11.37
CA THR A 66 -4.71 -20.33 -11.89
C THR A 66 -4.68 -19.36 -10.72
N VAL A 67 -3.69 -18.47 -10.72
CA VAL A 67 -3.42 -17.49 -9.68
C VAL A 67 -3.74 -16.10 -10.21
N ARG A 68 -4.59 -15.36 -9.50
CA ARG A 68 -4.74 -13.91 -9.63
C ARG A 68 -3.85 -13.27 -8.57
N LEU A 69 -2.97 -12.39 -9.01
CA LEU A 69 -2.03 -11.71 -8.13
C LEU A 69 -2.82 -10.81 -7.18
N LEU A 70 -2.65 -11.05 -5.87
CA LEU A 70 -3.35 -10.32 -4.82
C LEU A 70 -2.94 -8.84 -4.80
N GLY A 71 -3.94 -7.96 -4.64
CA GLY A 71 -3.76 -6.52 -4.43
C GLY A 71 -3.46 -5.70 -5.69
N VAL A 72 -3.46 -6.30 -6.87
CA VAL A 72 -3.08 -5.62 -8.12
C VAL A 72 -4.06 -5.88 -9.26
N ASP A 73 -4.18 -4.90 -10.14
CA ASP A 73 -4.98 -4.97 -11.35
C ASP A 73 -4.26 -4.27 -12.50
N THR A 74 -3.98 -5.01 -13.56
CA THR A 74 -3.29 -4.49 -14.76
C THR A 74 -4.32 -4.07 -15.82
N PRO A 75 -4.00 -3.13 -16.73
CA PRO A 75 -4.92 -2.79 -17.80
C PRO A 75 -5.24 -4.03 -18.64
N GLU A 76 -6.51 -4.31 -18.84
CA GLU A 76 -6.95 -5.54 -19.50
C GLU A 76 -6.43 -5.67 -20.94
N THR A 77 -5.83 -6.83 -21.25
CA THR A 77 -5.30 -7.10 -22.60
C THR A 77 -6.31 -7.77 -23.52
N TYR A 78 -7.38 -8.33 -22.96
CA TYR A 78 -8.46 -8.98 -23.69
C TYR A 78 -9.80 -8.30 -23.41
N GLY A 79 -10.42 -7.74 -24.45
CA GLY A 79 -11.72 -7.06 -24.33
C GLY A 79 -11.60 -5.54 -24.40
N SER A 80 -12.46 -4.83 -23.67
CA SER A 80 -12.44 -3.38 -23.60
C SER A 80 -11.81 -2.95 -22.28
N VAL A 81 -10.72 -2.20 -22.34
CA VAL A 81 -10.16 -1.50 -21.17
C VAL A 81 -11.13 -0.42 -20.70
N SER A 82 -11.22 -0.23 -19.38
CA SER A 82 -12.06 0.78 -18.74
C SER A 82 -11.19 1.90 -18.17
N PRO A 83 -11.05 3.07 -18.85
CA PRO A 83 -10.21 4.15 -18.35
C PRO A 83 -10.57 4.64 -16.95
N GLY A 84 -11.85 4.58 -16.57
CA GLY A 84 -12.31 4.99 -15.25
C GLY A 84 -11.74 4.17 -14.08
N GLU A 85 -11.10 3.02 -14.35
CA GLU A 85 -10.39 2.25 -13.32
C GLU A 85 -8.98 2.81 -13.04
N PHE A 86 -8.44 3.63 -13.95
CA PHE A 86 -7.11 4.23 -13.86
C PHE A 86 -7.23 5.75 -13.70
N GLU A 87 -6.87 6.24 -12.52
CA GLU A 87 -7.04 7.64 -12.13
C GLU A 87 -6.38 8.62 -13.12
N GLY A 88 -7.13 9.63 -13.54
CA GLY A 88 -6.64 10.67 -14.46
C GLY A 88 -6.53 10.24 -15.93
N VAL A 89 -6.88 8.99 -16.27
CA VAL A 89 -6.95 8.56 -17.67
C VAL A 89 -8.31 8.95 -18.26
N PRO A 90 -8.37 9.75 -19.33
CA PRO A 90 -9.64 10.20 -19.89
C PRO A 90 -10.40 9.05 -20.56
N ASP A 91 -11.72 8.99 -20.39
CA ASP A 91 -12.60 8.02 -21.08
C ASP A 91 -12.80 8.38 -22.57
N THR A 92 -11.69 8.37 -23.30
CA THR A 92 -11.59 8.69 -24.72
C THR A 92 -10.98 7.50 -25.46
N GLN A 93 -11.07 7.51 -26.79
CA GLN A 93 -10.40 6.50 -27.60
C GLN A 93 -8.88 6.49 -27.36
N ALA A 94 -8.26 7.66 -27.22
CA ALA A 94 -6.83 7.77 -26.96
C ALA A 94 -6.44 7.20 -25.59
N GLY A 95 -7.23 7.47 -24.54
CA GLY A 95 -7.00 6.89 -23.21
C GLY A 95 -7.10 5.36 -23.24
N ARG A 96 -8.11 4.81 -23.94
CA ARG A 96 -8.25 3.35 -24.13
C ARG A 96 -7.10 2.74 -24.92
N GLU A 97 -6.68 3.35 -26.03
CA GLU A 97 -5.54 2.86 -26.82
C GLU A 97 -4.23 2.92 -26.02
N CYS A 98 -4.03 3.95 -25.20
CA CYS A 98 -2.87 4.05 -24.32
C CYS A 98 -2.88 2.95 -23.26
N LEU A 99 -4.01 2.74 -22.56
CA LEU A 99 -4.12 1.68 -21.56
C LEU A 99 -3.97 0.29 -22.17
N GLN A 100 -4.45 0.06 -23.38
CA GLN A 100 -4.22 -1.20 -24.07
C GLN A 100 -2.72 -1.47 -24.27
N ALA A 101 -1.95 -0.47 -24.73
CA ALA A 101 -0.50 -0.58 -24.85
C ALA A 101 0.19 -0.77 -23.47
N ALA A 102 -0.31 -0.10 -22.43
CA ALA A 102 0.17 -0.29 -21.05
C ALA A 102 -0.07 -1.72 -20.54
N GLY A 103 -1.24 -2.30 -20.82
CA GLY A 103 -1.57 -3.69 -20.49
C GLY A 103 -0.69 -4.70 -21.23
N GLU A 104 -0.41 -4.46 -22.52
CA GLU A 104 0.56 -5.27 -23.28
C GLU A 104 1.97 -5.20 -22.66
N ASN A 105 2.40 -4.02 -22.23
CA ASN A 105 3.67 -3.84 -21.54
C ASN A 105 3.71 -4.57 -20.18
N ALA A 106 2.61 -4.54 -19.40
CA ALA A 106 2.49 -5.27 -18.15
C ALA A 106 2.56 -6.79 -18.36
N SER A 107 1.85 -7.31 -19.37
CA SER A 107 1.87 -8.74 -19.73
C SER A 107 3.24 -9.19 -20.21
N ALA A 108 3.94 -8.36 -21.00
CA ALA A 108 5.31 -8.64 -21.42
C ALA A 108 6.28 -8.65 -20.23
N TYR A 109 6.12 -7.72 -19.29
CA TYR A 109 6.92 -7.67 -18.08
C TYR A 109 6.72 -8.92 -17.20
N ALA A 110 5.46 -9.30 -16.93
CA ALA A 110 5.15 -10.52 -16.21
C ALA A 110 5.70 -11.78 -16.92
N THR A 111 5.61 -11.84 -18.25
CA THR A 111 6.17 -12.94 -19.04
C THR A 111 7.68 -13.05 -18.86
N ASP A 112 8.41 -11.94 -18.98
CA ASP A 112 9.87 -11.91 -18.84
C ASP A 112 10.34 -12.33 -17.44
N GLN A 113 9.61 -11.92 -16.40
CA GLN A 113 9.98 -12.20 -15.01
C GLN A 113 9.52 -13.58 -14.52
N LEU A 114 8.42 -14.12 -15.05
CA LEU A 114 7.75 -15.29 -14.47
C LEU A 114 7.74 -16.51 -15.37
N ALA A 115 7.70 -16.40 -16.69
CA ALA A 115 7.42 -17.55 -17.56
C ALA A 115 8.48 -18.66 -17.42
N GLY A 116 8.04 -19.87 -17.06
CA GLY A 116 8.91 -21.02 -16.85
C GLY A 116 9.73 -20.99 -15.55
N GLN A 117 9.58 -19.94 -14.75
CA GLN A 117 10.34 -19.77 -13.51
C GLN A 117 9.72 -20.58 -12.37
N THR A 118 10.58 -20.96 -11.43
CA THR A 118 10.14 -21.49 -10.13
C THR A 118 10.01 -20.34 -9.15
N VAL A 119 8.79 -20.08 -8.67
CA VAL A 119 8.46 -18.96 -7.79
C VAL A 119 7.87 -19.46 -6.48
N THR A 120 7.83 -18.60 -5.47
CA THR A 120 7.15 -18.91 -4.21
C THR A 120 5.87 -18.10 -4.09
N LEU A 121 4.73 -18.78 -3.99
CA LEU A 121 3.47 -18.15 -3.65
C LEU A 121 3.43 -17.90 -2.14
N GLN A 122 3.05 -16.69 -1.73
CA GLN A 122 2.78 -16.32 -0.35
C GLN A 122 1.32 -15.91 -0.19
N PHE A 123 0.71 -16.37 0.90
CA PHE A 123 -0.70 -16.12 1.17
C PHE A 123 -0.88 -15.15 2.32
N ASP A 124 -1.66 -14.11 2.08
CA ASP A 124 -2.07 -13.16 3.10
C ASP A 124 -3.15 -13.78 3.99
N SER A 125 -3.02 -13.59 5.31
CA SER A 125 -3.99 -14.10 6.29
C SER A 125 -5.26 -13.27 6.40
N GLN A 126 -5.24 -12.02 5.90
CA GLN A 126 -6.41 -11.13 5.85
C GLN A 126 -7.19 -11.26 4.55
N ALA A 127 -6.59 -11.81 3.50
CA ALA A 127 -7.25 -12.07 2.24
C ALA A 127 -7.88 -13.47 2.20
N ASP A 128 -8.97 -13.59 1.46
CA ASP A 128 -9.49 -14.91 1.11
C ASP A 128 -8.47 -15.69 0.27
N ARG A 129 -8.41 -17.01 0.47
CA ARG A 129 -7.49 -17.86 -0.30
C ARG A 129 -7.85 -17.89 -1.79
N ARG A 130 -9.12 -17.72 -2.13
CA ARG A 130 -9.63 -17.73 -3.49
C ARG A 130 -10.64 -16.60 -3.67
N GLY A 131 -10.60 -15.96 -4.83
CA GLY A 131 -11.62 -14.98 -5.23
C GLY A 131 -12.90 -15.66 -5.74
N ASP A 132 -13.90 -14.85 -6.05
CA ASP A 132 -15.25 -15.31 -6.44
C ASP A 132 -15.29 -16.25 -7.65
N TYR A 133 -14.32 -16.12 -8.55
CA TYR A 133 -14.18 -16.96 -9.74
C TYR A 133 -13.40 -18.26 -9.48
N GLY A 134 -13.06 -18.55 -8.22
CA GLY A 134 -12.31 -19.73 -7.82
C GLY A 134 -10.81 -19.67 -8.10
N ARG A 135 -10.27 -18.55 -8.59
CA ARG A 135 -8.81 -18.34 -8.77
C ARG A 135 -8.13 -18.21 -7.41
N LEU A 136 -6.91 -18.73 -7.31
CA LEU A 136 -6.07 -18.58 -6.12
C LEU A 136 -5.63 -17.12 -5.99
N LEU A 137 -5.68 -16.56 -4.78
CA LEU A 137 -5.14 -15.22 -4.47
C LEU A 137 -3.81 -15.37 -3.74
N ALA A 138 -2.75 -14.78 -4.29
CA ALA A 138 -1.42 -14.87 -3.69
C ALA A 138 -0.51 -13.69 -4.11
N TYR A 139 0.50 -13.43 -3.27
CA TYR A 139 1.70 -12.73 -3.68
C TYR A 139 2.67 -13.70 -4.36
N VAL A 140 3.32 -13.25 -5.43
CA VAL A 140 4.36 -14.02 -6.11
C VAL A 140 5.73 -13.48 -5.70
N GLN A 141 6.51 -14.32 -5.01
CA GLN A 141 7.90 -14.00 -4.66
C GLN A 141 8.86 -14.53 -5.72
N VAL A 142 9.65 -13.64 -6.33
CA VAL A 142 10.74 -13.94 -7.26
C VAL A 142 12.05 -13.51 -6.61
N ASP A 143 12.96 -14.45 -6.39
CA ASP A 143 14.26 -14.20 -5.73
C ASP A 143 14.17 -13.45 -4.38
N GLY A 144 13.05 -13.62 -3.67
CA GLY A 144 12.78 -12.98 -2.38
C GLY A 144 12.06 -11.63 -2.46
N SER A 145 11.83 -11.09 -3.66
CA SER A 145 11.09 -9.85 -3.90
C SER A 145 9.63 -10.11 -4.24
N ASN A 146 8.74 -9.24 -3.77
CA ASN A 146 7.30 -9.30 -4.07
C ASN A 146 7.02 -8.72 -5.46
N PHE A 147 6.72 -9.60 -6.42
CA PHE A 147 6.43 -9.20 -7.80
C PHE A 147 5.14 -8.39 -7.93
N ASN A 148 4.13 -8.65 -7.08
CA ASN A 148 2.90 -7.87 -7.08
C ASN A 148 3.18 -6.40 -6.72
N TYR A 149 3.98 -6.17 -5.67
CA TYR A 149 4.39 -4.82 -5.29
C TYR A 149 5.19 -4.13 -6.42
N ASP A 150 6.09 -4.87 -7.06
CA ASP A 150 6.93 -4.36 -8.15
C ASP A 150 6.11 -3.99 -9.42
N LEU A 151 4.99 -4.67 -9.70
CA LEU A 151 4.03 -4.24 -10.73
C LEU A 151 3.49 -2.83 -10.44
N VAL A 152 3.12 -2.57 -9.18
CA VAL A 152 2.56 -1.28 -8.76
C VAL A 152 3.63 -0.19 -8.77
N GLU A 153 4.79 -0.46 -8.17
CA GLU A 153 5.93 0.47 -8.11
C GLU A 153 6.38 0.94 -9.51
N ARG A 154 6.28 0.05 -10.52
CA ARG A 154 6.64 0.35 -11.91
C ARG A 154 5.48 0.90 -12.75
N GLY A 155 4.30 1.06 -12.17
CA GLY A 155 3.10 1.56 -12.85
C GLY A 155 2.51 0.60 -13.88
N HIS A 156 2.82 -0.70 -13.78
CA HIS A 156 2.18 -1.73 -14.61
C HIS A 156 0.79 -2.09 -14.13
N ALA A 157 0.53 -1.93 -12.83
CA ALA A 157 -0.76 -2.20 -12.21
C ALA A 157 -1.20 -1.03 -11.33
N ARG A 158 -2.51 -0.88 -11.20
CA ARG A 158 -3.13 -0.15 -10.10
C ARG A 158 -3.29 -1.04 -8.88
N VAL A 159 -3.50 -0.45 -7.70
CA VAL A 159 -3.93 -1.22 -6.54
C VAL A 159 -5.38 -1.66 -6.73
N TYR A 160 -5.62 -2.96 -6.56
CA TYR A 160 -6.97 -3.50 -6.59
C TYR A 160 -7.59 -3.40 -5.21
N ASP A 161 -8.66 -2.62 -5.10
CA ASP A 161 -9.40 -2.43 -3.85
C ASP A 161 -9.92 -3.77 -3.31
N SER A 162 -9.23 -4.27 -2.30
CA SER A 162 -9.44 -5.57 -1.66
C SER A 162 -8.73 -5.62 -0.31
N THR A 163 -9.13 -6.53 0.57
CA THR A 163 -8.54 -6.67 1.90
C THR A 163 -7.24 -7.49 1.84
N PHE A 164 -6.12 -6.88 2.21
CA PHE A 164 -4.83 -7.56 2.39
C PHE A 164 -3.88 -6.77 3.30
N SER A 165 -2.95 -7.43 3.98
CA SER A 165 -2.14 -6.84 5.06
C SER A 165 -1.06 -5.85 4.60
N GLN A 166 -0.79 -5.75 3.30
CA GLN A 166 0.22 -4.87 2.69
C GLN A 166 -0.40 -3.70 1.90
N SER A 167 -1.69 -3.41 2.07
CA SER A 167 -2.41 -2.39 1.28
C SER A 167 -1.73 -1.02 1.31
N ASP A 168 -1.32 -0.54 2.49
CA ASP A 168 -0.69 0.78 2.62
C ASP A 168 0.59 0.93 1.79
N SER A 169 1.46 -0.09 1.78
CA SER A 169 2.69 -0.02 0.98
C SER A 169 2.40 -0.04 -0.51
N PHE A 170 1.37 -0.78 -0.93
CA PHE A 170 0.95 -0.84 -2.34
C PHE A 170 0.38 0.51 -2.79
N TYR A 171 -0.50 1.15 -2.01
CA TYR A 171 -1.03 2.48 -2.34
C TYR A 171 0.06 3.55 -2.38
N SER A 172 1.04 3.50 -1.47
CA SER A 172 2.20 4.40 -1.52
C SER A 172 3.05 4.19 -2.76
N ALA A 173 3.26 2.94 -3.18
CA ALA A 173 3.97 2.61 -4.42
C ALA A 173 3.22 3.09 -5.66
N GLU A 174 1.89 2.94 -5.68
CA GLU A 174 1.03 3.39 -6.76
C GLU A 174 1.11 4.90 -6.94
N SER A 175 0.94 5.63 -5.84
CA SER A 175 1.10 7.09 -5.81
C SER A 175 2.45 7.52 -6.39
N ALA A 176 3.55 6.88 -5.98
CA ALA A 176 4.87 7.18 -6.51
C ALA A 176 4.99 6.87 -8.01
N ALA A 177 4.34 5.82 -8.50
CA ALA A 177 4.29 5.48 -9.92
C ALA A 177 3.44 6.47 -10.72
N GLN A 178 2.34 6.94 -10.15
CA GLN A 178 1.47 7.98 -10.70
C GLN A 178 2.22 9.30 -10.90
N SER A 179 2.88 9.80 -9.85
CA SER A 179 3.65 11.07 -9.89
C SER A 179 4.83 11.01 -10.85
N ALA A 180 5.40 9.82 -11.03
CA ALA A 180 6.50 9.60 -11.98
C ALA A 180 6.01 9.25 -13.41
N GLU A 181 4.69 9.31 -13.66
CA GLU A 181 4.06 8.99 -14.95
C GLU A 181 4.53 7.63 -15.52
N ARG A 182 4.73 6.63 -14.65
CA ARG A 182 5.26 5.34 -15.08
C ARG A 182 4.18 4.53 -15.78
N ASN A 183 4.50 4.05 -16.99
CA ASN A 183 3.70 3.11 -17.76
C ASN A 183 2.20 3.46 -17.85
N ALA A 184 1.29 2.78 -17.15
CA ALA A 184 -0.15 3.07 -17.22
C ALA A 184 -0.45 4.52 -16.83
N TRP A 185 0.35 5.09 -15.93
CA TRP A 185 0.21 6.47 -15.46
C TRP A 185 0.67 7.52 -16.46
N SER A 186 1.38 7.13 -17.53
CA SER A 186 1.67 8.01 -18.67
C SER A 186 0.44 8.26 -19.56
N CYS A 187 -0.62 7.49 -19.38
CA CYS A 187 -1.90 7.66 -20.06
C CYS A 187 -2.76 8.78 -19.46
N ARG A 188 -2.34 9.32 -18.30
CA ARG A 188 -2.98 10.47 -17.68
C ARG A 188 -2.77 11.69 -18.56
N THR A 189 -3.78 12.53 -18.67
CA THR A 189 -3.61 13.87 -19.23
C THR A 189 -3.36 14.85 -18.09
N PRO A 190 -2.27 15.65 -18.11
CA PRO A 190 -2.15 16.79 -17.20
C PRO A 190 -3.42 17.63 -17.36
N ASN A 191 -4.11 17.87 -16.25
CA ASN A 191 -5.50 18.32 -16.24
C ASN A 191 -5.86 19.32 -17.35
N ASP A 192 -6.87 18.95 -18.15
CA ASP A 192 -7.78 19.89 -18.79
C ASP A 192 -8.73 20.44 -17.70
N ASP A 193 -8.17 21.12 -16.68
CA ASP A 193 -8.93 21.83 -15.63
C ASP A 193 -9.10 23.32 -15.93
N GLY A 194 -8.75 23.76 -17.14
CA GLY A 194 -9.12 25.08 -17.65
C GLY A 194 -8.48 26.26 -16.93
N SER A 195 -7.30 26.12 -16.31
CA SER A 195 -6.57 27.25 -15.72
C SER A 195 -5.27 27.54 -16.45
N GLY A 196 -5.24 28.72 -17.07
CA GLY A 196 -4.13 29.19 -17.89
C GLY A 196 -2.85 29.40 -17.08
N ASP A 197 -1.77 29.02 -17.75
CA ASP A 197 -0.39 29.46 -17.53
C ASP A 197 -0.29 30.95 -17.17
N ASP A 198 0.18 31.24 -15.96
CA ASP A 198 0.97 32.45 -15.71
C ASP A 198 2.00 32.17 -14.60
N GLY A 199 3.27 32.31 -14.96
CA GLY A 199 4.39 32.04 -14.08
C GLY A 199 4.53 33.06 -12.96
N SER A 200 4.70 32.60 -11.73
CA SER A 200 5.49 33.31 -10.72
C SER A 200 5.96 32.42 -9.60
N SER A 201 7.25 32.55 -9.29
CA SER A 201 7.93 31.93 -8.17
C SER A 201 7.45 32.48 -6.83
N GLY A 202 7.18 31.57 -5.89
CA GLY A 202 7.36 31.78 -4.46
C GLY A 202 6.08 31.98 -3.65
N GLY A 203 5.68 30.93 -2.93
CA GLY A 203 5.18 31.07 -1.56
C GLY A 203 3.69 31.34 -1.36
N ASP A 204 2.83 30.75 -2.18
CA ASP A 204 1.43 30.53 -1.78
C ASP A 204 1.17 29.04 -2.00
N GLY A 205 0.44 28.39 -1.11
CA GLY A 205 0.19 26.95 -1.16
C GLY A 205 -0.57 26.46 -2.40
N SER A 206 -0.75 27.29 -3.43
CA SER A 206 -1.54 27.08 -4.65
C SER A 206 -1.17 25.85 -5.49
N ALA A 207 -0.11 25.14 -5.12
CA ALA A 207 0.28 23.89 -5.75
C ALA A 207 0.02 22.66 -4.86
N LEU A 208 -0.54 22.84 -3.66
CA LEU A 208 -1.01 21.73 -2.84
C LEU A 208 -2.36 21.27 -3.35
N THR A 209 -2.49 19.97 -3.58
CA THR A 209 -3.73 19.31 -3.95
C THR A 209 -4.10 18.28 -2.89
N ILE A 210 -5.40 18.11 -2.65
CA ILE A 210 -5.94 16.95 -1.97
C ILE A 210 -6.16 15.90 -3.04
N ASP A 211 -5.30 14.90 -3.10
CA ASP A 211 -5.35 13.88 -4.14
C ASP A 211 -6.50 12.90 -3.88
N TRP A 212 -6.74 12.59 -2.60
CA TRP A 212 -7.62 11.50 -2.20
C TRP A 212 -8.04 11.60 -0.74
N VAL A 213 -9.25 11.12 -0.45
CA VAL A 213 -9.81 10.91 0.89
C VAL A 213 -10.26 9.45 1.01
N ASN A 214 -9.75 8.73 2.00
CA ASN A 214 -10.25 7.41 2.38
C ASN A 214 -11.27 7.56 3.51
N ALA A 215 -12.55 7.65 3.17
CA ALA A 215 -13.62 7.73 4.17
C ALA A 215 -14.05 6.33 4.65
N GLU A 216 -14.21 5.39 3.72
CA GLU A 216 -14.71 4.02 3.95
C GLU A 216 -13.64 3.10 4.56
N ALA A 217 -13.08 3.49 5.69
CA ALA A 217 -11.95 2.84 6.32
C ALA A 217 -12.38 1.94 7.48
N SER A 218 -11.77 0.76 7.59
CA SER A 218 -12.05 -0.17 8.70
C SER A 218 -11.36 0.19 10.02
N SER A 219 -10.48 1.20 10.01
CA SER A 219 -9.76 1.72 11.17
C SER A 219 -9.47 3.21 11.05
N LEU A 220 -9.30 3.90 12.19
CA LEU A 220 -9.04 5.35 12.22
C LEU A 220 -7.70 5.76 11.59
N ASN A 221 -6.74 4.85 11.49
CA ASN A 221 -5.49 5.15 10.79
C ASN A 221 -5.58 4.78 9.30
N ASP A 222 -6.58 4.00 8.90
CA ASP A 222 -6.89 3.79 7.49
C ASP A 222 -7.74 4.94 6.94
N GLU A 223 -8.54 5.58 7.81
CA GLU A 223 -9.30 6.79 7.49
C GLU A 223 -8.34 7.99 7.39
N ARG A 224 -8.05 8.46 6.18
CA ARG A 224 -6.97 9.43 5.94
C ARG A 224 -7.13 10.23 4.66
N VAL A 225 -6.47 11.38 4.63
CA VAL A 225 -6.40 12.26 3.46
C VAL A 225 -4.97 12.32 2.95
N LYS A 226 -4.79 12.32 1.63
CA LYS A 226 -3.50 12.52 0.99
C LYS A 226 -3.41 13.93 0.41
N ILE A 227 -2.37 14.67 0.82
CA ILE A 227 -2.07 16.00 0.26
C ILE A 227 -0.73 15.91 -0.48
N THR A 228 -0.69 16.46 -1.70
CA THR A 228 0.52 16.47 -2.53
C THR A 228 0.92 17.88 -2.91
N ASN A 229 2.22 18.16 -2.86
CA ASN A 229 2.76 19.38 -3.45
C ASN A 229 3.09 19.15 -4.92
N THR A 230 2.17 19.50 -5.81
CA THR A 230 2.33 19.43 -7.28
C THR A 230 3.27 20.52 -7.83
N GLY A 231 3.76 21.41 -6.96
CA GLY A 231 4.66 22.50 -7.31
C GLY A 231 6.10 22.04 -7.54
N SER A 232 6.91 22.97 -8.06
CA SER A 232 8.34 22.73 -8.33
C SER A 232 9.28 23.13 -7.19
N SER A 233 8.73 23.58 -6.06
CA SER A 233 9.48 23.96 -4.86
C SER A 233 8.79 23.46 -3.60
N SER A 234 9.56 23.26 -2.53
CA SER A 234 9.01 22.89 -1.22
C SER A 234 8.03 23.94 -0.70
N VAL A 235 6.99 23.51 0.00
CA VAL A 235 5.98 24.35 0.65
C VAL A 235 6.09 24.19 2.17
N ASP A 236 6.22 25.31 2.88
CA ASP A 236 6.12 25.35 4.34
C ASP A 236 4.63 25.33 4.72
N LEU A 237 4.24 24.27 5.41
CA LEU A 237 2.86 24.01 5.83
C LEU A 237 2.62 24.47 7.27
N ASP A 238 3.59 25.08 7.96
CA ASP A 238 3.40 25.52 9.34
C ASP A 238 2.14 26.40 9.50
N GLY A 239 1.23 25.96 10.36
CA GLY A 239 -0.06 26.61 10.61
C GLY A 239 -1.15 26.40 9.56
N PHE A 240 -0.90 25.65 8.48
CA PHE A 240 -1.95 25.24 7.54
C PHE A 240 -2.95 24.31 8.24
N THR A 241 -4.17 24.23 7.71
CA THR A 241 -5.20 23.34 8.24
C THR A 241 -5.81 22.45 7.19
N LEU A 242 -6.05 21.19 7.54
CA LEU A 242 -6.97 20.29 6.84
C LEU A 242 -8.24 20.15 7.68
N ALA A 243 -9.42 20.35 7.09
CA ALA A 243 -10.70 20.28 7.80
C ALA A 243 -11.81 19.63 6.98
N ASP A 244 -12.81 19.06 7.67
CA ASP A 244 -14.08 18.59 7.10
C ASP A 244 -15.16 19.70 7.15
N GLU A 245 -16.37 19.41 6.66
CA GLU A 245 -17.50 20.35 6.74
C GLU A 245 -18.07 20.51 8.16
N ALA A 246 -17.85 19.53 9.05
CA ALA A 246 -18.33 19.53 10.43
C ALA A 246 -17.45 20.35 11.39
N GLY A 247 -16.26 20.79 10.94
CA GLY A 247 -15.32 21.61 11.67
C GLY A 247 -14.26 20.84 12.46
N HIS A 248 -14.12 19.52 12.25
CA HIS A 248 -12.94 18.78 12.67
C HIS A 248 -11.75 19.26 11.85
N SER A 249 -10.58 19.43 12.49
CA SER A 249 -9.41 19.93 11.78
C SER A 249 -8.08 19.45 12.35
N HIS A 250 -7.10 19.34 11.46
CA HIS A 250 -5.69 19.16 11.76
C HIS A 250 -4.95 20.46 11.45
N THR A 251 -4.04 20.88 12.32
CA THR A 251 -3.11 21.99 12.06
C THR A 251 -1.70 21.45 11.95
N PHE A 252 -1.04 21.70 10.83
CA PHE A 252 0.36 21.32 10.62
C PHE A 252 1.27 22.16 11.52
N ALA A 253 2.29 21.53 12.10
CA ALA A 253 3.28 22.19 12.95
C ALA A 253 4.68 21.80 12.49
N GLU A 254 5.53 22.79 12.22
CA GLU A 254 6.93 22.64 11.82
C GLU A 254 7.12 21.62 10.68
N PHE A 255 6.30 21.72 9.62
CA PHE A 255 6.33 20.78 8.51
C PHE A 255 6.58 21.48 7.17
N THR A 256 7.48 20.91 6.38
CA THR A 256 7.76 21.34 5.01
C THR A 256 7.60 20.14 4.09
N LEU A 257 6.74 20.28 3.08
CA LEU A 257 6.54 19.26 2.07
C LEU A 257 7.39 19.60 0.84
N GLY A 258 8.25 18.68 0.43
CA GLY A 258 9.10 18.88 -0.75
C GLY A 258 8.31 18.96 -2.05
N ALA A 259 8.97 19.34 -3.13
CA ALA A 259 8.35 19.43 -4.45
C ALA A 259 8.06 18.03 -4.99
N GLY A 260 6.81 17.75 -5.36
CA GLY A 260 6.35 16.44 -5.80
C GLY A 260 6.10 15.43 -4.68
N ASP A 261 6.37 15.79 -3.42
CA ASP A 261 6.15 14.92 -2.27
C ASP A 261 4.68 14.95 -1.81
N SER A 262 4.28 13.89 -1.12
CA SER A 262 2.94 13.75 -0.52
C SER A 262 3.05 13.51 0.98
N VAL A 263 1.98 13.84 1.70
CA VAL A 263 1.80 13.53 3.12
C VAL A 263 0.42 12.94 3.34
N TYR A 264 0.32 11.92 4.19
CA TYR A 264 -0.93 11.35 4.66
C TYR A 264 -1.32 11.94 6.02
N ILE A 265 -2.59 12.30 6.14
CA ILE A 265 -3.17 12.82 7.36
C ILE A 265 -4.22 11.82 7.84
N HIS A 266 -3.85 11.02 8.84
CA HIS A 266 -4.67 9.98 9.43
C HIS A 266 -5.58 10.56 10.51
N THR A 267 -6.86 10.18 10.51
CA THR A 267 -7.81 10.61 11.54
C THR A 267 -7.38 10.20 12.94
N GLY A 268 -6.86 8.98 13.08
CA GLY A 268 -6.46 8.39 14.35
C GLY A 268 -5.18 8.96 14.94
N SER A 269 -4.50 8.15 15.76
CA SER A 269 -3.32 8.56 16.54
C SER A 269 -2.08 7.81 16.11
N GLY A 270 -0.93 8.49 16.15
CA GLY A 270 0.36 7.92 15.78
C GLY A 270 1.51 8.87 16.10
N THR A 271 2.67 8.60 15.52
CA THR A 271 3.85 9.47 15.63
C THR A 271 4.13 10.08 14.27
N ASN A 272 4.14 11.40 14.21
CA ASN A 272 4.45 12.16 13.01
C ASN A 272 5.88 11.85 12.49
N ASP A 273 6.03 11.64 11.19
CA ASP A 273 7.33 11.50 10.49
C ASP A 273 7.37 12.30 9.18
N ASP A 274 8.12 11.93 8.15
CA ASP A 274 8.16 12.75 6.93
C ASP A 274 6.90 12.57 6.05
N ASP A 275 6.25 11.40 6.14
CA ASP A 275 5.17 10.99 5.25
C ASP A 275 3.80 10.98 5.96
N ASP A 276 3.78 10.80 7.27
CA ASP A 276 2.55 10.59 8.03
C ASP A 276 2.30 11.67 9.10
N ARG A 277 1.05 12.12 9.18
CA ARG A 277 0.52 13.09 10.16
C ARG A 277 -0.72 12.51 10.81
N TYR A 278 -0.92 12.77 12.09
CA TYR A 278 -2.03 12.19 12.85
C TYR A 278 -2.90 13.30 13.47
N MET A 279 -4.21 13.23 13.25
CA MET A 279 -5.18 14.20 13.77
C MET A 279 -5.51 13.94 15.24
N GLY A 280 -5.40 12.70 15.70
CA GLY A 280 -5.59 12.31 17.09
C GLY A 280 -7.05 12.11 17.49
N TYR A 281 -7.97 11.95 16.54
CA TYR A 281 -9.37 11.66 16.81
C TYR A 281 -9.56 10.19 17.23
N GLY A 282 -10.61 9.95 18.00
CA GLY A 282 -11.00 8.62 18.49
C GLY A 282 -12.21 8.03 17.77
N THR A 283 -12.65 8.67 16.70
CA THR A 283 -13.79 8.32 15.85
C THR A 283 -13.49 8.75 14.42
N GLU A 284 -14.16 8.11 13.46
CA GLU A 284 -14.17 8.55 12.06
C GLU A 284 -14.70 9.99 11.95
N ILE A 285 -14.15 10.74 10.99
CA ILE A 285 -14.52 12.14 10.72
C ILE A 285 -14.84 12.38 9.24
N TRP A 286 -14.38 11.52 8.34
CA TRP A 286 -14.59 11.59 6.91
C TRP A 286 -15.83 10.76 6.58
N ASN A 287 -16.95 11.41 6.26
CA ASN A 287 -18.23 10.72 6.14
C ASN A 287 -18.29 9.79 4.91
N ASP A 288 -18.58 8.51 5.15
CA ASP A 288 -18.85 7.45 4.15
C ASP A 288 -19.87 7.86 3.06
N ASP A 289 -20.93 8.58 3.45
CA ASP A 289 -21.98 9.06 2.53
C ASP A 289 -21.59 10.34 1.75
N GLY A 290 -20.34 10.80 1.89
CA GLY A 290 -19.75 11.97 1.25
C GLY A 290 -19.47 13.13 2.20
N ASP A 291 -18.34 13.81 1.98
CA ASP A 291 -17.87 14.98 2.72
C ASP A 291 -17.03 15.89 1.82
N THR A 292 -16.54 17.02 2.34
CA THR A 292 -15.55 17.86 1.66
C THR A 292 -14.34 18.10 2.56
N ALA A 293 -13.20 17.52 2.16
CA ALA A 293 -11.91 17.86 2.73
C ALA A 293 -11.45 19.23 2.19
N THR A 294 -11.00 20.12 3.07
CA THR A 294 -10.55 21.47 2.71
C THR A 294 -9.19 21.76 3.32
N VAL A 295 -8.22 22.15 2.49
CA VAL A 295 -6.91 22.65 2.93
C VAL A 295 -6.92 24.17 2.90
N GLN A 296 -6.49 24.80 3.99
CA GLN A 296 -6.35 26.26 4.11
C GLN A 296 -4.96 26.64 4.58
N THR A 297 -4.48 27.80 4.13
CA THR A 297 -3.26 28.43 4.67
C THR A 297 -3.49 28.88 6.11
N ALA A 298 -2.41 29.21 6.83
CA ALA A 298 -2.49 29.78 8.19
C ALA A 298 -3.30 31.10 8.26
N ALA A 299 -3.49 31.80 7.14
CA ALA A 299 -4.31 33.01 7.04
C ALA A 299 -5.80 32.71 6.79
N GLY A 300 -6.19 31.44 6.62
CA GLY A 300 -7.55 30.99 6.32
C GLY A 300 -7.91 31.07 4.83
N THR A 301 -6.94 31.19 3.94
CA THR A 301 -7.20 31.13 2.48
C THR A 301 -7.32 29.68 2.06
N THR A 302 -8.42 29.30 1.42
CA THR A 302 -8.58 27.97 0.81
C THR A 302 -7.55 27.75 -0.28
N VAL A 303 -6.84 26.65 -0.17
CA VAL A 303 -5.83 26.18 -1.11
C VAL A 303 -6.45 25.19 -2.08
N ASP A 304 -7.09 24.15 -1.54
CA ASP A 304 -7.78 23.13 -2.32
C ASP A 304 -8.96 22.52 -1.54
N GLN A 305 -9.90 21.94 -2.27
CA GLN A 305 -11.05 21.21 -1.74
C GLN A 305 -11.32 19.95 -2.54
N PHE A 306 -11.63 18.85 -1.84
CA PHE A 306 -11.98 17.59 -2.46
C PHE A 306 -13.27 17.05 -1.87
N ALA A 307 -14.28 16.91 -2.73
CA ALA A 307 -15.56 16.29 -2.41
C ALA A 307 -15.62 14.90 -3.05
N TYR A 308 -16.16 13.93 -2.31
CA TYR A 308 -16.26 12.53 -2.71
C TYR A 308 -17.65 11.96 -2.45
#